data_AF-A0A7S9CQZ8-F1
#
_entry.id   AF-A0A7S9CQZ8-F1
#
_cell.length_a   1.000
_cell.length_b   1.000
_cell.length_c   1.000
_cell.angle_alpha   90.00
_cell.angle_beta   90.00
_cell.angle_gamma   90.00
#
_symmetry.space_group_name_H-M   'P 1'
#
loop_
_entity.id
_entity.type
_entity.pdbx_description
1 polymer ?
#
loop_
_entity_poly.entity_id
_entity_poly.type
_entity_poly.pdbx_seq_one_letter_code
_entity_poly.pdbx_strand_id
1 'polypeptide(L)' 'MLLDSKKANEMQAAVDAVFARLPKIFKTEETRNKIAKDVVRSEGEYHEAARRCVLGMFASARAIENKEKLANLE' A
#
# COMPACT_ATOMS: atom_id res chain seq x y z
N MET A 1 25.79 14.54 2.29
CA MET A 1 24.64 13.63 2.46
C MET A 1 24.28 13.07 1.10
N LEU A 2 24.77 11.87 0.75
CA LEU A 2 24.46 11.16 -0.50
C LEU A 2 23.72 9.84 -0.24
N LEU A 3 23.86 9.30 0.98
CA LEU A 3 23.22 8.06 1.42
C LEU A 3 21.70 8.23 1.59
N ASP A 4 21.25 9.37 2.10
CA ASP A 4 19.83 9.68 2.30
C ASP A 4 19.05 9.79 0.99
N SER A 5 19.66 10.37 -0.06
CA SER A 5 19.00 10.53 -1.37
C SER A 5 18.82 9.21 -2.12
N LYS A 6 19.77 8.28 -2.00
CA LYS A 6 19.65 6.95 -2.63
C LYS A 6 18.52 6.15 -1.99
N LYS A 7 18.46 6.16 -0.65
CA LYS A 7 17.42 5.50 0.15
C LYS A 7 16.02 6.06 -0.16
N ALA A 8 15.90 7.39 -0.24
CA ALA A 8 14.64 8.04 -0.61
C ALA A 8 14.17 7.65 -2.02
N ASN A 9 15.09 7.55 -2.98
CA ASN A 9 14.76 7.16 -4.35
C ASN A 9 14.32 5.69 -4.44
N GLU A 10 14.95 4.80 -3.67
CA GLU A 10 14.56 3.39 -3.57
C GLU A 10 13.17 3.21 -2.92
N MET A 11 12.88 3.98 -1.86
CA MET A 11 11.55 4.01 -1.24
C MET A 11 10.48 4.48 -2.22
N GLN A 12 10.73 5.59 -2.93
CA GLN A 12 9.83 6.15 -3.93
C GLN A 12 9.54 5.12 -5.04
N ALA A 13 10.58 4.47 -5.56
CA ALA A 13 10.46 3.44 -6.59
C ALA A 13 9.63 2.23 -6.11
N ALA A 14 9.78 1.81 -4.85
CA ALA A 14 8.99 0.73 -4.27
C ALA A 14 7.50 1.09 -4.17
N VAL A 15 7.18 2.32 -3.72
CA VAL A 15 5.80 2.83 -3.66
C VAL A 15 5.20 2.91 -5.06
N ASP A 16 5.89 3.53 -6.01
CA ASP A 16 5.39 3.72 -7.38
C ASP A 16 5.22 2.38 -8.12
N ALA A 17 6.12 1.41 -7.94
CA ALA A 17 5.99 0.08 -8.55
C ALA A 17 4.76 -0.68 -8.07
N VAL A 18 4.45 -0.60 -6.76
CA VAL A 18 3.26 -1.26 -6.21
C VAL A 18 1.99 -0.48 -6.57
N PHE A 19 2.03 0.84 -6.50
CA PHE A 19 0.91 1.71 -6.84
C PHE A 19 0.51 1.60 -8.32
N ALA A 20 1.47 1.47 -9.23
CA ALA A 20 1.21 1.26 -10.65
C ALA A 20 0.41 -0.02 -10.93
N ARG A 21 0.66 -1.08 -10.15
CA ARG A 21 0.00 -2.40 -10.26
C ARG A 21 -1.38 -2.45 -9.60
N LEU A 22 -1.76 -1.44 -8.83
CA LEU A 22 -3.10 -1.36 -8.25
C LEU A 22 -4.17 -1.16 -9.33
N PRO A 23 -5.38 -1.72 -9.14
CA PRO A 23 -6.55 -1.35 -9.93
C PRO A 23 -6.87 0.14 -9.76
N LYS A 24 -7.41 0.78 -10.81
CA LYS A 24 -7.73 2.22 -10.81
C LYS A 24 -8.55 2.68 -9.59
N ILE A 25 -9.47 1.84 -9.12
CA ILE A 25 -10.31 2.11 -7.95
C ILE A 25 -9.51 2.33 -6.64
N PHE A 26 -8.30 1.77 -6.55
CA PHE A 26 -7.42 1.92 -5.39
C PHE A 26 -6.29 2.93 -5.63
N LYS A 27 -6.17 3.51 -6.84
CA LYS A 27 -5.16 4.53 -7.18
C LYS A 27 -5.55 5.92 -6.65
N THR A 28 -5.88 5.99 -5.36
CA THR A 28 -6.18 7.24 -4.66
C THR A 28 -4.92 7.77 -3.98
N GLU A 29 -4.89 9.07 -3.73
CA GLU A 29 -3.79 9.70 -2.99
C GLU A 29 -3.68 9.13 -1.56
N GLU A 30 -4.81 8.79 -0.93
CA GLU A 30 -4.83 8.15 0.38
C GLU A 30 -4.09 6.80 0.39
N THR A 31 -4.34 5.95 -0.62
CA THR A 31 -3.66 4.66 -0.76
C THR A 31 -2.17 4.85 -0.97
N ARG A 32 -1.77 5.83 -1.81
CA ARG A 32 -0.35 6.15 -2.03
C ARG A 32 0.34 6.57 -0.73
N ASN A 33 -0.31 7.44 0.05
CA ASN A 33 0.21 7.92 1.33
C ASN A 33 0.29 6.81 2.38
N LYS A 34 -0.69 5.90 2.44
CA LYS A 34 -0.64 4.74 3.34
C LYS A 34 0.52 3.80 2.99
N ILE A 35 0.71 3.47 1.71
CA ILE A 35 1.83 2.64 1.25
C ILE A 35 3.17 3.32 1.58
N ALA A 36 3.30 4.63 1.32
CA ALA A 36 4.52 5.37 1.62
C ALA A 36 4.88 5.35 3.11
N LYS A 37 3.90 5.51 4.01
CA LYS A 37 4.12 5.44 5.46
C LYS A 37 4.62 4.06 5.91
N ASP A 38 4.10 2.99 5.32
CA ASP A 38 4.48 1.62 5.64
C ASP A 38 5.91 1.30 5.15
N VAL A 39 6.25 1.80 3.96
CA VAL A 39 7.58 1.69 3.34
C VAL A 39 8.64 2.44 4.15
N VAL A 40 8.36 3.69 4.55
CA VAL A 40 9.30 4.50 5.35
C VAL A 40 9.60 3.86 6.71
N ARG A 41 8.64 3.14 7.29
CA ARG A 41 8.81 2.42 8.56
C ARG A 41 9.61 1.13 8.45
N SER A 42 9.75 0.56 7.25
CA SER A 42 10.41 -0.72 7.03
C SER A 42 11.80 -0.52 6.43
N GLU A 43 12.79 -0.24 7.27
CA GLU A 43 14.17 -0.02 6.82
C GLU A 43 14.74 -1.28 6.16
N GLY A 44 15.01 -1.21 4.86
CA GLY A 44 15.66 -2.27 4.07
C GLY A 44 14.70 -3.21 3.31
N GLU A 45 13.41 -3.21 3.62
CA GLU A 45 12.41 -4.12 3.02
C GLU A 45 11.26 -3.39 2.32
N TYR A 46 11.56 -2.26 1.68
CA TYR A 46 10.58 -1.35 1.07
C TYR A 46 9.58 -2.04 0.12
N HIS A 47 10.06 -2.94 -0.75
CA HIS A 47 9.20 -3.63 -1.71
C HIS A 47 8.29 -4.68 -1.06
N GLU A 48 8.72 -5.29 0.04
CA GLU A 48 7.89 -6.25 0.76
C GLU A 48 6.84 -5.54 1.61
N ALA A 49 7.23 -4.47 2.31
CA ALA A 49 6.31 -3.62 3.08
C ALA A 49 5.20 -3.05 2.19
N ALA A 50 5.54 -2.49 1.03
CA ALA A 50 4.56 -1.97 0.08
C ALA A 50 3.57 -3.05 -0.38
N ARG A 51 4.05 -4.28 -0.65
CA ARG A 51 3.20 -5.42 -1.05
C ARG A 51 2.28 -5.87 0.08
N ARG A 52 2.79 -5.99 1.31
CA ARG A 52 1.99 -6.37 2.49
C ARG A 52 0.90 -5.33 2.77
N CYS A 53 1.23 -4.05 2.69
CA CYS A 53 0.27 -2.95 2.87
C CYS A 53 -0.90 -3.08 1.88
N VAL A 54 -0.59 -3.28 0.60
CA VAL A 54 -1.61 -3.46 -0.45
C VAL A 54 -2.44 -4.73 -0.24
N LEU A 55 -1.80 -5.87 0.06
CA LEU A 55 -2.52 -7.12 0.32
C LEU A 55 -3.46 -7.00 1.54
N GLY A 56 -3.02 -6.31 2.60
CA GLY A 56 -3.83 -6.01 3.78
C GLY A 56 -5.04 -5.13 3.46
N MET A 57 -4.88 -4.13 2.60
CA MET A 57 -5.99 -3.31 2.11
C MET A 57 -7.02 -4.13 1.32
N PHE A 58 -6.58 -5.01 0.43
CA PHE A 58 -7.50 -5.88 -0.32
C PHE A 58 -8.23 -6.87 0.59
N ALA A 59 -7.53 -7.49 1.54
CA ALA A 59 -8.14 -8.38 2.51
C ALA A 59 -9.20 -7.65 3.36
N SER A 60 -8.90 -6.41 3.77
CA SER A 60 -9.80 -5.58 4.58
C SER A 60 -11.01 -5.08 3.78
N ALA A 61 -10.81 -4.62 2.55
CA ALA A 61 -11.90 -4.20 1.66
C ALA A 61 -12.86 -5.36 1.37
N ARG A 62 -12.31 -6.55 1.10
CA ARG A 62 -13.11 -7.75 0.89
C ARG A 62 -13.84 -8.18 2.16
N ALA A 63 -13.22 -8.02 3.34
CA ALA A 63 -13.86 -8.31 4.62
C ALA A 63 -14.99 -7.32 4.95
N ILE A 64 -14.84 -6.04 4.62
CA ILE A 64 -15.89 -5.01 4.80
C ILE A 64 -17.05 -5.26 3.85
N GLU A 65 -16.79 -5.48 2.56
CA GLU A 65 -17.83 -5.79 1.57
C GLU A 65 -18.60 -7.06 1.96
N ASN A 66 -17.90 -8.09 2.47
CA ASN A 66 -18.54 -9.33 2.89
C ASN A 66 -19.36 -9.16 4.17
N LYS A 67 -18.94 -8.28 5.11
CA LYS A 67 -19.72 -7.92 6.29
C LYS A 67 -20.95 -7.08 5.96
N GLU A 68 -20.83 -6.12 5.05
CA GLU A 68 -21.97 -5.32 4.57
C GLU A 68 -22.99 -6.16 3.80
N LYS A 69 -22.52 -7.11 2.98
CA LYS A 69 -23.41 -8.10 2.34
C LYS A 69 -24.11 -9.00 3.36
N LEU A 70 -23.42 -9.41 4.42
CA LEU A 70 -24.03 -10.20 5.51
C LEU A 70 -25.10 -9.40 6.26
N ALA A 71 -24.80 -8.14 6.59
CA ALA A 71 -25.71 -7.26 7.32
C ALA A 71 -26.97 -6.86 6.52
N ASN A 72 -26.90 -6.88 5.19
CA ASN A 72 -28.04 -6.64 4.29
C ASN A 72 -28.84 -7.91 3.95
N LEU A 73 -28.46 -9.08 4.48
CA LEU A 73 -29.18 -10.35 4.32
C LEU A 73 -30.03 -10.72 5.56
N GLU A 74 -30.00 -9.90 6.62
CA GLU A 74 -30.82 -10.04 7.85
C GLU A 74 -32.13 -9.25 7.78
#